data_AF-A0A838NZZ9-F1
#
_entry.id   AF-A0A838NZZ9-F1
#
_cell.length_a   1.000
_cell.length_b   1.000
_cell.length_c   1.000
_cell.angle_alpha   90.00
_cell.angle_beta   90.00
_cell.angle_gamma   90.00
#
_symmetry.space_group_name_H-M   'P 1'
#
loop_
_entity.id
_entity.type
_entity.pdbx_description
1 polymer ?
#
loop_
_entity_poly.entity_id
_entity_poly.type
_entity_poly.pdbx_seq_one_letter_code
_entity_poly.pdbx_strand_id
1 'polypeptide(L)'
;MVNQALAIFLLTSTATPLIAQQGDSEGASSEATALAATAAKESGRPAYTPATGVKFKASDNVFLKSALAVDFTYRKATVTLPLYRGQSPRKEDVYYIITDASDFEVASRMGINYSPKMAKAAGTPGAQAVKLSNGVMSFKGDVDFSPAYQVTPGDAPTYFPPKSFTPGAVGDAEWSSMAVLPSGVVLNVQMVQNASGAHDRLKAIDLKKRTVTLSLLDGFHAGKQYYYHLVTDVSADLPAVLEKGVFTPRLAKVPGYGKSMPSDNSALLGFSPVLNGGTDSSSGGDQGFSTSLHNGGIDPINVFPIPPRNADASQNNNYSPLWDAHVNMWTPAAVKDRKVKRIRSLDELKGLIKAGLVTSAMINPPAPGNPYIGGLRPTQAIINCPVIAQPDLSPR
;
A
#
# COMPACT_ATOMS: atom_id res chain seq x y z
N MET A 1 -7.74 9.52 -74.95
CA MET A 1 -7.89 10.23 -73.67
C MET A 1 -7.15 9.43 -72.62
N VAL A 2 -6.37 10.14 -71.80
CA VAL A 2 -5.23 9.66 -71.03
C VAL A 2 -5.67 8.80 -69.84
N ASN A 3 -5.09 7.60 -69.72
CA ASN A 3 -5.21 6.71 -68.58
C ASN A 3 -4.19 7.16 -67.52
N GLN A 4 -4.60 7.83 -66.45
CA GLN A 4 -3.76 8.10 -65.28
C GLN A 4 -4.09 7.09 -64.19
N ALA A 5 -3.18 6.13 -63.97
CA ALA A 5 -3.19 5.26 -62.81
C ALA A 5 -2.60 6.01 -61.61
N LEU A 6 -3.43 6.20 -60.58
CA LEU A 6 -3.07 6.79 -59.30
C LEU A 6 -2.32 5.74 -58.46
N ALA A 7 -1.01 5.91 -58.28
CA ALA A 7 -0.21 5.08 -57.40
C ALA A 7 -0.39 5.54 -55.94
N ILE A 8 -1.13 4.76 -55.14
CA ILE A 8 -1.23 4.95 -53.70
C ILE A 8 0.03 4.36 -53.05
N PHE A 9 0.92 5.23 -52.58
CA PHE A 9 2.01 4.84 -51.68
C PHE A 9 1.43 4.54 -50.30
N LEU A 10 1.25 3.26 -49.98
CA LEU A 10 1.07 2.81 -48.59
C LEU A 10 2.40 2.95 -47.85
N LEU A 11 2.54 4.02 -47.07
CA LEU A 11 3.53 4.12 -46.01
C LEU A 11 3.15 3.13 -44.90
N THR A 12 3.75 1.94 -44.94
CA THR A 12 3.70 0.98 -43.83
C THR A 12 4.56 1.53 -42.70
N SER A 13 3.94 2.24 -41.74
CA SER A 13 4.59 2.49 -40.45
C SER A 13 4.71 1.15 -39.74
N THR A 14 5.89 0.56 -39.77
CA THR A 14 6.23 -0.57 -38.92
C THR A 14 6.30 -0.06 -37.48
N ALA A 15 5.15 -0.08 -36.80
CA ALA A 15 5.09 0.09 -35.36
C ALA A 15 5.94 -1.04 -34.76
N THR A 16 7.13 -0.67 -34.28
CA THR A 16 8.00 -1.58 -33.54
C THR A 16 7.22 -1.97 -32.29
N PRO A 17 6.95 -3.27 -32.05
CA PRO A 17 6.29 -3.67 -30.82
C PRO A 17 7.19 -3.25 -29.65
N LEU A 18 6.61 -2.50 -28.71
CA LEU A 18 7.23 -2.20 -27.43
C LEU A 18 7.40 -3.53 -26.70
N ILE A 19 8.53 -4.19 -26.89
CA ILE A 19 8.98 -5.27 -26.00
C ILE A 19 9.11 -4.59 -24.64
N ALA A 20 8.31 -5.04 -23.67
CA ALA A 20 8.52 -4.70 -22.28
C ALA A 20 9.97 -5.05 -21.94
N GLN A 21 10.83 -4.04 -21.80
CA GLN A 21 12.19 -4.22 -21.32
C GLN A 21 12.09 -4.97 -20.00
N GLN A 22 12.55 -6.23 -19.98
CA GLN A 22 13.26 -6.71 -18.81
C GLN A 22 14.27 -5.60 -18.49
N GLY A 23 14.08 -4.91 -17.35
CA GLY A 23 15.01 -3.87 -16.92
C GLY A 23 16.43 -4.42 -16.92
N ASP A 24 17.41 -3.53 -16.96
CA ASP A 24 18.81 -3.90 -16.81
C ASP A 24 19.00 -4.71 -15.51
N SER A 25 18.96 -6.04 -15.64
CA SER A 25 18.88 -6.96 -14.50
C SER A 25 20.19 -6.99 -13.72
N GLU A 26 21.30 -6.75 -14.41
CA GLU A 26 22.61 -6.51 -13.80
C GLU A 26 22.61 -5.19 -13.02
N GLY A 27 22.09 -4.12 -13.62
CA GLY A 27 21.88 -2.83 -12.98
C GLY A 27 21.05 -2.94 -11.69
N ALA A 28 19.86 -3.54 -11.78
CA ALA A 28 18.95 -3.71 -10.65
C ALA A 28 19.55 -4.52 -9.50
N SER A 29 20.25 -5.62 -9.82
CA SER A 29 20.93 -6.45 -8.82
C SER A 29 22.08 -5.70 -8.14
N SER A 30 22.83 -4.89 -8.90
CA SER A 30 23.92 -4.06 -8.36
C SER A 30 23.40 -2.97 -7.41
N GLU A 31 22.28 -2.32 -7.73
CA GLU A 31 21.63 -1.31 -6.90
C GLU A 31 21.10 -1.88 -5.59
N ALA A 32 20.41 -3.03 -5.65
CA ALA A 32 19.92 -3.74 -4.47
C ALA A 32 21.09 -4.17 -3.56
N THR A 33 22.19 -4.64 -4.16
CA THR A 33 23.41 -5.00 -3.42
C THR A 33 24.05 -3.80 -2.75
N ALA A 34 24.12 -2.65 -3.44
CA ALA A 34 24.65 -1.42 -2.88
C ALA A 34 23.81 -0.91 -1.70
N LEU A 35 22.48 -0.90 -1.82
CA LEU A 35 21.55 -0.56 -0.73
C LEU A 35 21.76 -1.47 0.50
N ALA A 36 21.80 -2.78 0.28
CA ALA A 36 21.96 -3.76 1.36
C ALA A 36 23.33 -3.65 2.04
N ALA A 37 24.41 -3.46 1.28
CA ALA A 37 25.77 -3.30 1.80
C ALA A 37 25.91 -2.02 2.64
N THR A 38 25.37 -0.90 2.16
CA THR A 38 25.38 0.36 2.91
C THR A 38 24.55 0.26 4.19
N ALA A 39 23.35 -0.32 4.12
CA ALA A 39 22.52 -0.54 5.31
C ALA A 39 23.21 -1.45 6.34
N ALA A 40 23.90 -2.52 5.90
CA ALA A 40 24.65 -3.40 6.77
C ALA A 40 25.79 -2.67 7.47
N LYS A 41 26.59 -1.91 6.71
CA LYS A 41 27.68 -1.08 7.24
C LYS A 41 27.19 -0.07 8.27
N GLU A 42 26.11 0.67 7.97
CA GLU A 42 25.61 1.71 8.86
C GLU A 42 24.92 1.16 10.11
N SER A 43 24.27 -0.01 10.02
CA SER A 43 23.57 -0.63 11.15
C SER A 43 24.46 -1.49 12.04
N GLY A 44 25.62 -1.92 11.55
CA GLY A 44 26.45 -2.94 12.18
C GLY A 44 25.83 -4.35 12.15
N ARG A 45 24.73 -4.57 11.41
CA ARG A 45 24.12 -5.88 11.20
C ARG A 45 24.49 -6.43 9.82
N PRO A 46 24.59 -7.76 9.64
CA PRO A 46 24.68 -8.34 8.31
C PRO A 46 23.49 -7.94 7.43
N ALA A 47 23.73 -7.78 6.13
CA ALA A 47 22.66 -7.64 5.15
C ALA A 47 21.69 -8.84 5.23
N TYR A 48 20.43 -8.62 4.86
CA TYR A 48 19.47 -9.72 4.80
C TYR A 48 19.94 -10.77 3.80
N THR A 49 19.85 -12.01 4.24
CA THR A 49 19.86 -13.24 3.45
C THR A 49 18.91 -14.20 4.15
N PRO A 50 18.47 -15.29 3.49
CA PRO A 50 17.73 -16.33 4.18
C PRO A 50 18.46 -16.91 5.40
N ALA A 51 19.80 -16.83 5.47
CA ALA A 51 20.60 -17.31 6.59
C ALA A 51 20.67 -16.31 7.76
N THR A 52 20.74 -15.00 7.47
CA THR A 52 20.89 -13.92 8.46
C THR A 52 19.55 -13.33 8.92
N GLY A 53 18.47 -13.55 8.16
CA GLY A 53 17.12 -13.11 8.51
C GLY A 53 16.55 -13.82 9.74
N VAL A 54 15.62 -13.13 10.41
CA VAL A 54 14.94 -13.66 11.60
C VAL A 54 14.15 -14.92 11.25
N LYS A 55 14.26 -15.94 12.10
CA LYS A 55 13.52 -17.21 11.97
C LYS A 55 12.19 -17.10 12.70
N PHE A 56 11.19 -16.57 12.01
CA PHE A 56 9.80 -16.58 12.48
C PHE A 56 9.23 -18.00 12.48
N LYS A 57 8.23 -18.27 13.34
CA LYS A 57 7.52 -19.55 13.31
C LYS A 57 6.72 -19.63 12.01
N ALA A 58 6.52 -20.83 11.49
CA ALA A 58 5.66 -21.02 10.32
C ALA A 58 4.23 -20.49 10.56
N SER A 59 3.71 -20.66 11.78
CA SER A 59 2.42 -20.13 12.22
C SER A 59 2.33 -18.61 12.23
N ASP A 60 3.46 -17.88 12.27
CA ASP A 60 3.45 -16.42 12.25
C ASP A 60 3.15 -15.89 10.83
N ASN A 61 3.41 -16.71 9.80
CA ASN A 61 3.16 -16.42 8.39
C ASN A 61 3.56 -14.98 7.99
N VAL A 62 4.80 -14.62 8.33
CA VAL A 62 5.40 -13.32 8.00
C VAL A 62 5.76 -13.30 6.51
N PHE A 63 5.24 -12.35 5.74
CA PHE A 63 5.53 -12.17 4.32
C PHE A 63 6.81 -11.37 4.11
N LEU A 64 6.99 -10.29 4.86
CA LEU A 64 8.15 -9.41 4.80
C LEU A 64 9.33 -10.01 5.58
N LYS A 65 10.13 -10.85 4.91
CA LYS A 65 11.18 -11.66 5.55
C LYS A 65 12.35 -10.85 6.14
N SER A 66 12.54 -9.62 5.69
CA SER A 66 13.55 -8.69 6.23
C SER A 66 13.14 -8.03 7.54
N ALA A 67 11.91 -8.25 8.03
CA ALA A 67 11.47 -7.79 9.34
C ALA A 67 12.37 -8.35 10.46
N LEU A 68 12.68 -7.49 11.43
CA LEU A 68 13.57 -7.80 12.56
C LEU A 68 12.79 -8.29 13.79
N ALA A 69 11.51 -7.94 13.89
CA ALA A 69 10.57 -8.47 14.87
C ALA A 69 9.14 -8.17 14.42
N VAL A 70 8.20 -9.01 14.84
CA VAL A 70 6.76 -8.72 14.75
C VAL A 70 6.13 -9.05 16.09
N ASP A 71 5.40 -8.11 16.66
CA ASP A 71 4.57 -8.30 17.85
C ASP A 71 3.12 -8.41 17.38
N PHE A 72 2.46 -9.52 17.69
CA PHE A 72 1.07 -9.80 17.32
C PHE A 72 0.07 -9.49 18.44
N THR A 73 0.47 -8.71 19.45
CA THR A 73 -0.42 -8.28 20.54
C THR A 73 -1.66 -7.61 19.95
N TYR A 74 -2.84 -8.17 20.26
CA TYR A 74 -4.11 -7.70 19.73
C TYR A 74 -4.31 -6.19 19.94
N ARG A 75 -4.70 -5.48 18.87
CA ARG A 75 -4.85 -4.01 18.81
C ARG A 75 -3.59 -3.18 19.14
N LYS A 76 -2.43 -3.82 19.30
CA LYS A 76 -1.13 -3.18 19.57
C LYS A 76 -0.02 -3.80 18.72
N ALA A 77 -0.39 -4.44 17.61
CA ALA A 77 0.57 -5.13 16.78
C ALA A 77 1.60 -4.16 16.22
N THR A 78 2.86 -4.57 16.18
CA THR A 78 3.96 -3.75 15.66
C THR A 78 4.90 -4.59 14.81
N VAL A 79 5.61 -3.92 13.91
CA VAL A 79 6.74 -4.49 13.18
C VAL A 79 7.99 -3.67 13.45
N THR A 80 9.12 -4.32 13.66
CA THR A 80 10.44 -3.68 13.65
C THR A 80 11.14 -3.96 12.34
N LEU A 81 11.54 -2.92 11.62
CA LEU A 81 12.13 -2.99 10.28
C LEU A 81 13.55 -2.41 10.24
N PRO A 82 14.39 -2.84 9.28
CA PRO A 82 15.61 -2.13 8.93
C PRO A 82 15.30 -0.70 8.50
N LEU A 83 16.07 0.26 9.01
CA LEU A 83 15.97 1.67 8.68
C LEU A 83 17.11 2.05 7.72
N TYR A 84 16.78 2.58 6.56
CA TYR A 84 17.73 3.06 5.58
C TYR A 84 17.92 4.57 5.73
N ARG A 85 19.10 5.06 5.40
CA ARG A 85 19.39 6.51 5.31
C ARG A 85 19.40 6.94 3.84
N GLY A 86 18.78 8.07 3.57
CA GLY A 86 18.78 8.75 2.27
C GLY A 86 19.03 10.25 2.41
N GLN A 87 18.85 10.96 1.31
CA GLN A 87 18.97 12.42 1.24
C GLN A 87 17.68 13.05 0.71
N SER A 88 17.20 14.08 1.40
CA SER A 88 16.12 14.94 0.91
C SER A 88 16.57 15.78 -0.31
N PRO A 89 15.65 16.47 -0.99
CA PRO A 89 15.98 17.43 -2.04
C PRO A 89 16.93 18.54 -1.54
N ARG A 90 16.87 18.85 -0.24
CA ARG A 90 17.71 19.84 0.45
C ARG A 90 19.05 19.27 0.96
N LYS A 91 19.38 18.02 0.62
CA LYS A 91 20.61 17.31 1.03
C LYS A 91 20.72 17.03 2.52
N GLU A 92 19.60 17.08 3.23
CA GLU A 92 19.49 16.67 4.63
C GLU A 92 19.27 15.16 4.72
N ASP A 93 19.71 14.54 5.81
CA ASP A 93 19.45 13.13 6.06
C ASP A 93 17.95 12.88 6.26
N VAL A 94 17.45 11.85 5.58
CA VAL A 94 16.10 11.31 5.77
C VAL A 94 16.21 9.82 6.04
N TYR A 95 15.23 9.28 6.76
CA TYR A 95 15.20 7.88 7.14
C TYR A 95 13.94 7.21 6.63
N TYR A 96 14.12 6.05 6.01
CA TYR A 96 13.06 5.38 5.29
C TYR A 96 13.13 3.86 5.42
N ILE A 97 12.01 3.20 5.13
CA ILE A 97 11.89 1.74 5.03
C ILE A 97 11.65 1.33 3.57
N ILE A 98 11.92 0.08 3.25
CA ILE A 98 11.63 -0.53 1.94
C ILE A 98 10.82 -1.80 2.19
N THR A 99 9.66 -1.94 1.55
CA THR A 99 8.72 -3.05 1.85
C THR A 99 8.39 -3.94 0.66
N ASP A 100 8.48 -3.43 -0.56
CA ASP A 100 8.14 -4.18 -1.77
C ASP A 100 9.05 -3.76 -2.94
N ALA A 101 9.23 -4.65 -3.90
CA ALA A 101 9.87 -4.34 -5.18
C ALA A 101 9.06 -4.89 -6.35
N SER A 102 9.12 -4.20 -7.49
CA SER A 102 8.53 -4.64 -8.74
C SER A 102 9.27 -5.78 -9.44
N ASP A 103 10.52 -6.01 -9.04
CA ASP A 103 11.39 -7.06 -9.56
C ASP A 103 11.54 -8.20 -8.56
N PHE A 104 11.49 -9.45 -9.06
CA PHE A 104 11.48 -10.64 -8.22
C PHE A 104 12.84 -10.89 -7.55
N GLU A 105 13.93 -10.72 -8.30
CA GLU A 105 15.28 -10.97 -7.78
C GLU A 105 15.68 -9.91 -6.76
N VAL A 106 15.33 -8.64 -7.02
CA VAL A 106 15.49 -7.56 -6.03
C VAL A 106 14.69 -7.85 -4.77
N ALA A 107 13.41 -8.22 -4.90
CA ALA A 107 12.55 -8.54 -3.75
C ALA A 107 13.13 -9.68 -2.91
N SER A 108 13.50 -10.79 -3.56
CA SER A 108 14.09 -11.98 -2.94
C SER A 108 15.39 -11.66 -2.21
N ARG A 109 16.31 -10.93 -2.87
CA ARG A 109 17.61 -10.54 -2.32
C ARG A 109 17.49 -9.64 -1.10
N MET A 110 16.51 -8.73 -1.10
CA MET A 110 16.30 -7.79 0.01
C MET A 110 15.37 -8.33 1.10
N GLY A 111 14.74 -9.50 0.89
CA GLY A 111 13.77 -10.09 1.82
C GLY A 111 12.48 -9.27 1.93
N ILE A 112 12.16 -8.50 0.89
CA ILE A 112 10.96 -7.67 0.81
C ILE A 112 9.90 -8.34 -0.06
N ASN A 113 8.67 -7.81 -0.07
CA ASN A 113 7.59 -8.42 -0.86
C ASN A 113 7.81 -8.24 -2.36
N TYR A 114 7.45 -9.25 -3.16
CA TYR A 114 7.41 -9.15 -4.61
C TYR A 114 6.05 -8.64 -5.07
N SER A 115 6.04 -7.51 -5.77
CA SER A 115 4.85 -6.81 -6.24
C SER A 115 5.02 -6.39 -7.71
N PRO A 116 4.80 -7.31 -8.68
CA PRO A 116 5.07 -7.04 -10.09
C PRO A 116 4.24 -5.88 -10.66
N LYS A 117 3.02 -5.66 -10.13
CA LYS A 117 2.15 -4.58 -10.59
C LYS A 117 2.78 -3.20 -10.43
N MET A 118 3.65 -3.01 -9.43
CA MET A 118 4.35 -1.74 -9.23
C MET A 118 5.21 -1.32 -10.43
N ALA A 119 5.64 -2.25 -11.29
CA ALA A 119 6.32 -1.90 -12.53
C ALA A 119 5.48 -0.96 -13.41
N LYS A 120 4.15 -1.01 -13.32
CA LYS A 120 3.23 -0.12 -14.05
C LYS A 120 3.18 1.31 -13.50
N ALA A 121 3.75 1.57 -12.32
CA ALA A 121 3.91 2.93 -11.81
C ALA A 121 5.12 3.65 -12.44
N ALA A 122 6.11 2.90 -12.94
CA ALA A 122 7.28 3.47 -13.61
C ALA A 122 6.86 4.30 -14.82
N GLY A 123 7.46 5.48 -14.99
CA GLY A 123 7.14 6.41 -16.07
C GLY A 123 5.82 7.19 -15.89
N THR A 124 5.04 6.91 -14.85
CA THR A 124 3.81 7.66 -14.54
C THR A 124 4.13 8.89 -13.67
N PRO A 125 3.30 9.96 -13.72
CA PRO A 125 3.48 11.10 -12.84
C PRO A 125 3.29 10.78 -11.35
N GLY A 126 2.74 9.60 -11.01
CA GLY A 126 2.52 9.17 -9.64
C GLY A 126 3.75 8.57 -8.95
N ALA A 127 4.80 8.24 -9.70
CA ALA A 127 6.07 7.78 -9.16
C ALA A 127 7.09 8.93 -9.05
N GLN A 128 8.16 8.70 -8.30
CA GLN A 128 9.33 9.57 -8.27
C GLN A 128 10.59 8.82 -8.72
N ALA A 129 11.35 9.40 -9.65
CA ALA A 129 12.66 8.88 -10.00
C ALA A 129 13.68 9.31 -8.94
N VAL A 130 14.42 8.36 -8.38
CA VAL A 130 15.46 8.61 -7.38
C VAL A 130 16.85 8.52 -7.98
N LYS A 131 17.84 9.11 -7.30
CA LYS A 131 19.26 8.84 -7.60
C LYS A 131 19.81 7.89 -6.56
N LEU A 132 20.68 6.98 -6.98
CA LEU A 132 21.42 6.10 -6.08
C LEU A 132 22.92 6.38 -6.22
N SER A 133 23.59 6.66 -5.10
CA SER A 133 25.04 6.82 -5.06
C SER A 133 25.58 6.11 -3.83
N ASN A 134 26.49 5.14 -4.02
CA ASN A 134 27.09 4.37 -2.94
C ASN A 134 26.05 3.76 -1.97
N GLY A 135 24.93 3.26 -2.50
CA GLY A 135 23.84 2.68 -1.69
C GLY A 135 23.02 3.70 -0.87
N VAL A 136 23.17 5.00 -1.12
CA VAL A 136 22.36 6.07 -0.50
C VAL A 136 21.42 6.65 -1.55
N MET A 137 20.12 6.63 -1.25
CA MET A 137 19.07 7.15 -2.13
C MET A 137 18.91 8.66 -1.94
N SER A 138 18.83 9.43 -3.04
CA SER A 138 18.43 10.84 -3.03
C SER A 138 17.04 10.98 -3.64
N PHE A 139 16.13 11.59 -2.88
CA PHE A 139 14.72 11.78 -3.26
C PHE A 139 14.48 13.12 -3.97
N LYS A 140 13.38 13.19 -4.73
CA LYS A 140 12.92 14.43 -5.38
C LYS A 140 11.92 15.21 -4.54
N GLY A 141 11.13 14.51 -3.73
CA GLY A 141 10.26 15.11 -2.73
C GLY A 141 10.69 14.78 -1.31
N ASP A 142 10.07 15.46 -0.37
CA ASP A 142 10.21 15.30 1.08
C ASP A 142 8.83 15.16 1.73
N VAL A 143 8.82 14.75 3.00
CA VAL A 143 7.59 14.68 3.82
C VAL A 143 7.66 15.68 4.96
N ASP A 144 6.63 16.50 5.12
CA ASP A 144 6.46 17.35 6.30
C ASP A 144 5.66 16.61 7.37
N PHE A 145 6.32 16.29 8.48
CA PHE A 145 5.76 15.63 9.66
C PHE A 145 5.40 16.64 10.79
N SER A 146 5.50 17.94 10.54
CA SER A 146 5.13 18.98 11.50
C SER A 146 3.62 19.22 11.69
N PRO A 147 2.70 18.86 10.75
CA PRO A 147 1.27 19.04 10.95
C PRO A 147 0.73 18.29 12.17
N ALA A 148 -0.18 18.94 12.92
CA ALA A 148 -0.86 18.29 14.02
C ALA A 148 -2.04 17.45 13.50
N TYR A 149 -1.96 16.13 13.69
CA TYR A 149 -3.04 15.21 13.41
C TYR A 149 -4.33 15.61 14.15
N GLN A 150 -5.45 15.72 13.43
CA GLN A 150 -6.76 15.96 14.03
C GLN A 150 -7.85 15.16 13.32
N VAL A 151 -8.80 14.62 14.09
CA VAL A 151 -10.06 14.11 13.57
C VAL A 151 -11.17 14.33 14.60
N THR A 152 -12.27 14.93 14.16
CA THR A 152 -13.48 15.10 14.97
C THR A 152 -14.61 14.27 14.36
N PRO A 153 -15.14 13.27 15.06
CA PRO A 153 -16.26 12.47 14.55
C PRO A 153 -17.48 13.32 14.18
N GLY A 154 -18.23 12.85 13.19
CA GLY A 154 -19.56 13.31 12.87
C GLY A 154 -20.57 12.97 13.97
N ASP A 155 -21.83 13.34 13.75
CA ASP A 155 -22.89 13.05 14.70
C ASP A 155 -23.24 11.56 14.74
N ALA A 156 -23.64 11.08 15.92
CA ALA A 156 -24.21 9.76 16.08
C ALA A 156 -25.53 9.64 15.30
N PRO A 157 -25.90 8.43 14.82
CA PRO A 157 -25.20 7.17 15.03
C PRO A 157 -24.17 6.82 13.95
N THR A 158 -24.01 7.65 12.91
CA THR A 158 -23.19 7.28 11.75
C THR A 158 -21.71 7.67 11.91
N TYR A 159 -21.41 8.74 12.64
CA TYR A 159 -20.06 9.30 12.89
C TYR A 159 -19.25 9.71 11.65
N PHE A 160 -19.62 9.23 10.46
CA PHE A 160 -19.10 9.62 9.16
C PHE A 160 -20.16 10.49 8.44
N PRO A 161 -19.75 11.56 7.75
CA PRO A 161 -18.38 12.08 7.65
C PRO A 161 -17.91 12.76 8.95
N PRO A 162 -16.59 12.85 9.22
CA PRO A 162 -16.08 13.64 10.33
C PRO A 162 -16.36 15.14 10.14
N LYS A 163 -16.54 15.87 11.25
CA LYS A 163 -16.76 17.33 11.27
C LYS A 163 -15.51 18.12 10.91
N SER A 164 -14.34 17.61 11.31
CA SER A 164 -13.04 18.17 10.94
C SER A 164 -12.01 17.06 10.85
N PHE A 165 -11.00 17.23 10.00
CA PHE A 165 -9.87 16.32 9.89
C PHE A 165 -8.64 17.05 9.34
N THR A 166 -7.44 16.64 9.76
CA THR A 166 -6.16 17.17 9.28
C THR A 166 -5.11 16.06 9.33
N PRO A 167 -4.46 15.71 8.20
CA PRO A 167 -3.36 14.75 8.18
C PRO A 167 -2.21 15.18 9.10
N GLY A 168 -1.58 14.24 9.81
CA GLY A 168 -0.40 14.51 10.64
C GLY A 168 0.91 14.56 9.85
N ALA A 169 0.91 14.06 8.61
CA ALA A 169 2.05 14.12 7.71
C ALA A 169 1.59 14.37 6.28
N VAL A 170 2.34 15.22 5.56
CA VAL A 170 2.01 15.63 4.19
C VAL A 170 3.25 15.54 3.32
N GLY A 171 3.18 14.73 2.26
CA GLY A 171 4.20 14.71 1.21
C GLY A 171 4.09 15.95 0.33
N ASP A 172 5.22 16.52 -0.05
CA ASP A 172 5.23 17.61 -1.04
C ASP A 172 4.77 17.15 -2.44
N ALA A 173 4.72 18.07 -3.40
CA ALA A 173 4.25 17.77 -4.76
C ALA A 173 5.11 16.74 -5.52
N GLU A 174 6.35 16.53 -5.09
CA GLU A 174 7.32 15.61 -5.70
C GLU A 174 7.46 14.29 -4.94
N TRP A 175 6.98 14.21 -3.69
CA TRP A 175 7.03 12.99 -2.88
C TRP A 175 6.11 11.91 -3.42
N SER A 176 6.61 10.68 -3.45
CA SER A 176 5.82 9.46 -3.68
C SER A 176 6.58 8.25 -3.19
N SER A 177 5.95 7.36 -2.44
CA SER A 177 6.55 6.09 -2.03
C SER A 177 6.94 5.15 -3.18
N MET A 178 6.48 5.40 -4.41
CA MET A 178 6.90 4.66 -5.60
C MET A 178 8.22 5.22 -6.13
N ALA A 179 9.34 4.74 -5.59
CA ALA A 179 10.69 5.14 -5.97
C ALA A 179 11.20 4.32 -7.16
N VAL A 180 11.44 4.97 -8.29
CA VAL A 180 12.02 4.36 -9.50
C VAL A 180 13.54 4.50 -9.46
N LEU A 181 14.24 3.38 -9.35
CA LEU A 181 15.70 3.32 -9.38
C LEU A 181 16.23 3.62 -10.80
N PRO A 182 17.53 3.96 -10.94
CA PRO A 182 18.16 4.12 -12.26
C PRO A 182 17.99 2.92 -13.20
N SER A 183 17.97 1.69 -12.69
CA SER A 183 17.66 0.48 -13.48
C SER A 183 16.22 0.39 -14.02
N GLY A 184 15.30 1.23 -13.51
CA GLY A 184 13.87 1.18 -13.81
C GLY A 184 13.04 0.34 -12.84
N VAL A 185 13.68 -0.38 -11.90
CA VAL A 185 12.94 -1.10 -10.84
C VAL A 185 12.23 -0.11 -9.91
N VAL A 186 10.98 -0.43 -9.57
CA VAL A 186 10.19 0.34 -8.61
C VAL A 186 10.30 -0.31 -7.24
N LEU A 187 10.75 0.45 -6.25
CA LEU A 187 10.73 0.10 -4.84
C LEU A 187 9.58 0.83 -4.14
N ASN A 188 8.94 0.16 -3.18
CA ASN A 188 8.02 0.79 -2.24
C ASN A 188 8.83 1.30 -1.07
N VAL A 189 9.00 2.62 -1.01
CA VAL A 189 9.86 3.33 -0.06
C VAL A 189 9.05 4.30 0.75
N GLN A 190 9.03 4.16 2.08
CA GLN A 190 8.36 5.13 2.95
C GLN A 190 9.36 5.89 3.78
N MET A 191 9.41 7.22 3.63
CA MET A 191 10.08 8.08 4.60
C MET A 191 9.31 8.04 5.91
N VAL A 192 10.02 7.78 7.01
CA VAL A 192 9.44 7.64 8.35
C VAL A 192 9.96 8.67 9.34
N GLN A 193 11.07 9.35 9.03
CA GLN A 193 11.65 10.39 9.88
C GLN A 193 12.57 11.33 9.08
N ASN A 194 12.48 12.64 9.34
CA ASN A 194 13.42 13.66 8.88
C ASN A 194 13.45 14.84 9.89
N ALA A 195 14.07 15.97 9.54
CA ALA A 195 14.17 17.13 10.42
C ALA A 195 12.83 17.71 10.90
N SER A 196 11.73 17.53 10.15
CA SER A 196 10.40 18.05 10.52
C SER A 196 9.69 17.20 11.58
N GLY A 197 10.08 15.93 11.74
CA GLY A 197 9.42 15.01 12.66
C GLY A 197 9.46 13.56 12.18
N ALA A 198 8.42 12.80 12.54
CA ALA A 198 8.32 11.39 12.23
C ALA A 198 6.88 10.98 11.88
N HIS A 199 6.76 9.83 11.22
CA HIS A 199 5.48 9.25 10.82
C HIS A 199 4.55 8.97 12.01
N ASP A 200 3.25 9.22 11.86
CA ASP A 200 2.20 9.01 12.88
C ASP A 200 2.11 7.58 13.45
N ARG A 201 2.67 6.59 12.74
CA ARG A 201 2.70 5.18 13.14
C ARG A 201 3.98 4.79 13.87
N LEU A 202 4.93 5.73 14.04
CA LEU A 202 6.19 5.50 14.74
C LEU A 202 5.94 5.15 16.22
N LYS A 203 6.57 4.06 16.68
CA LYS A 203 6.57 3.63 18.09
C LYS A 203 7.95 3.70 18.73
N ALA A 204 8.99 3.38 17.95
CA ALA A 204 10.38 3.52 18.38
C ALA A 204 11.29 3.69 17.17
N ILE A 205 12.40 4.39 17.34
CA ILE A 205 13.45 4.53 16.33
C ILE A 205 14.82 4.48 17.00
N ASP A 206 15.75 3.76 16.41
CA ASP A 206 17.16 3.75 16.80
C ASP A 206 17.98 4.08 15.56
N LEU A 207 18.47 5.32 15.48
CA LEU A 207 19.26 5.78 14.33
C LEU A 207 20.65 5.15 14.30
N LYS A 208 21.21 4.73 15.45
CA LYS A 208 22.53 4.11 15.53
C LYS A 208 22.47 2.65 15.11
N LYS A 209 21.49 1.90 15.62
CA LYS A 209 21.22 0.53 15.17
C LYS A 209 20.46 0.51 13.86
N ARG A 210 19.99 1.63 13.32
CA ARG A 210 19.20 1.70 12.09
C ARG A 210 17.98 0.78 12.14
N THR A 211 17.12 0.94 13.14
CA THR A 211 15.84 0.22 13.23
C THR A 211 14.69 1.15 13.48
N VAL A 212 13.51 0.77 13.01
CA VAL A 212 12.27 1.49 13.27
C VAL A 212 11.16 0.51 13.64
N THR A 213 10.37 0.83 14.65
CA THR A 213 9.19 0.07 15.05
C THR A 213 7.93 0.88 14.72
N LEU A 214 7.02 0.28 13.95
CA LEU A 214 5.79 0.90 13.46
C LEU A 214 4.57 0.09 13.90
N SER A 215 3.45 0.75 14.21
CA SER A 215 2.18 0.08 14.48
C SER A 215 1.51 -0.45 13.21
N LEU A 216 1.00 -1.68 13.29
CA LEU A 216 0.29 -2.37 12.22
C LEU A 216 -1.23 -2.25 12.41
N LEU A 217 -1.95 -2.33 11.29
CA LEU A 217 -3.41 -2.42 11.26
C LEU A 217 -3.84 -3.88 11.15
N ASP A 218 -4.99 -4.20 11.73
CA ASP A 218 -5.65 -5.50 11.57
C ASP A 218 -6.55 -5.51 10.32
N GLY A 219 -6.77 -6.69 9.75
CA GLY A 219 -7.59 -6.89 8.58
C GLY A 219 -8.02 -8.35 8.42
N PHE A 220 -8.88 -8.59 7.45
CA PHE A 220 -9.33 -9.92 7.07
C PHE A 220 -8.86 -10.28 5.68
N HIS A 221 -8.41 -11.53 5.54
CA HIS A 221 -8.20 -12.16 4.25
C HIS A 221 -8.65 -13.63 4.33
N ALA A 222 -9.42 -14.07 3.32
CA ALA A 222 -9.92 -15.45 3.22
C ALA A 222 -10.62 -15.97 4.50
N GLY A 223 -11.39 -15.11 5.18
CA GLY A 223 -12.12 -15.48 6.41
C GLY A 223 -11.27 -15.48 7.69
N LYS A 224 -9.95 -15.29 7.58
CA LYS A 224 -9.02 -15.23 8.70
C LYS A 224 -8.70 -13.78 9.05
N GLN A 225 -8.69 -13.47 10.34
CA GLN A 225 -8.30 -12.15 10.89
C GLN A 225 -6.76 -12.02 10.92
N TYR A 226 -6.26 -10.90 11.44
CA TYR A 226 -4.85 -10.61 11.65
C TYR A 226 -4.05 -10.50 10.36
N TYR A 227 -4.72 -10.09 9.28
CA TYR A 227 -4.03 -9.68 8.07
C TYR A 227 -3.33 -8.35 8.35
N TYR A 228 -2.15 -8.44 8.97
CA TYR A 228 -1.41 -7.30 9.45
C TYR A 228 -0.71 -6.59 8.30
N HIS A 229 -1.03 -5.32 8.16
CA HIS A 229 -0.51 -4.43 7.12
C HIS A 229 -0.08 -3.10 7.74
N LEU A 230 0.79 -2.39 7.04
CA LEU A 230 1.36 -1.11 7.46
C LEU A 230 0.92 -0.04 6.49
N VAL A 231 0.06 0.89 6.90
CA VAL A 231 -0.29 2.05 6.06
C VAL A 231 0.87 3.03 6.05
N THR A 232 1.26 3.42 4.84
CA THR A 232 2.37 4.32 4.57
C THR A 232 1.84 5.62 3.92
N ASP A 233 1.88 5.75 2.59
CA ASP A 233 1.32 6.89 1.87
C ASP A 233 -0.16 6.67 1.51
N VAL A 234 -0.95 7.76 1.50
CA VAL A 234 -2.35 7.74 1.07
C VAL A 234 -2.62 8.93 0.15
N SER A 235 -3.32 8.70 -0.97
CA SER A 235 -3.46 9.71 -2.02
C SER A 235 -4.54 10.77 -1.78
N ALA A 236 -5.36 10.60 -0.75
CA ALA A 236 -6.45 11.49 -0.37
C ALA A 236 -6.37 11.79 1.14
N ASP A 237 -6.76 13.01 1.51
CA ASP A 237 -6.58 13.57 2.86
C ASP A 237 -7.38 12.83 3.94
N LEU A 238 -8.68 12.60 3.74
CA LEU A 238 -9.53 11.93 4.70
C LEU A 238 -9.07 10.48 4.99
N PRO A 239 -8.81 9.60 4.01
CA PRO A 239 -8.28 8.27 4.31
C PRO A 239 -6.87 8.34 4.91
N ALA A 240 -6.04 9.35 4.58
CA ALA A 240 -4.75 9.56 5.26
C ALA A 240 -4.94 9.79 6.76
N VAL A 241 -5.98 10.53 7.17
CA VAL A 241 -6.34 10.73 8.58
C VAL A 241 -6.90 9.47 9.23
N LEU A 242 -7.83 8.78 8.57
CA LEU A 242 -8.47 7.58 9.13
C LEU A 242 -7.49 6.43 9.34
N GLU A 243 -6.45 6.36 8.51
CA GLU A 243 -5.45 5.28 8.55
C GLU A 243 -4.04 5.77 8.94
N LYS A 244 -3.91 7.02 9.42
CA LYS A 244 -2.65 7.62 9.90
C LYS A 244 -1.48 7.44 8.90
N GLY A 245 -1.78 7.61 7.63
CA GLY A 245 -0.80 7.60 6.54
C GLY A 245 -0.33 9.01 6.20
N VAL A 246 0.78 9.09 5.47
CA VAL A 246 1.26 10.36 4.89
C VAL A 246 0.36 10.75 3.73
N PHE A 247 -0.29 11.91 3.82
CA PHE A 247 -1.07 12.43 2.71
C PHE A 247 -0.16 12.81 1.54
N THR A 248 -0.27 12.06 0.45
CA THR A 248 0.61 12.15 -0.72
C THR A 248 -0.21 12.31 -1.99
N PRO A 249 -0.61 13.55 -2.37
CA PRO A 249 -1.45 13.80 -3.53
C PRO A 249 -0.89 13.25 -4.84
N ARG A 250 0.46 13.22 -4.97
CA ARG A 250 1.14 12.71 -6.16
C ARG A 250 0.78 11.26 -6.44
N LEU A 251 0.59 10.44 -5.40
CA LEU A 251 0.27 9.02 -5.54
C LEU A 251 -1.03 8.79 -6.33
N ALA A 252 -1.99 9.73 -6.29
CA ALA A 252 -3.24 9.66 -7.04
C ALA A 252 -3.04 9.62 -8.57
N LYS A 253 -1.84 9.99 -9.05
CA LYS A 253 -1.47 10.00 -10.46
C LYS A 253 -0.91 8.64 -10.94
N VAL A 254 -0.81 7.64 -10.06
CA VAL A 254 -0.59 6.25 -10.48
C VAL A 254 -1.87 5.78 -11.19
N PRO A 255 -1.80 5.36 -12.46
CA PRO A 255 -2.98 5.05 -13.25
C PRO A 255 -3.66 3.76 -12.79
N GLY A 256 -4.93 3.65 -13.18
CA GLY A 256 -5.64 2.37 -13.23
C GLY A 256 -6.64 2.10 -12.10
N TYR A 257 -7.33 3.14 -11.61
CA TYR A 257 -8.51 2.94 -10.75
C TYR A 257 -9.54 2.03 -11.41
N GLY A 258 -10.16 1.16 -10.62
CA GLY A 258 -11.11 0.15 -11.05
C GLY A 258 -10.49 -1.00 -11.86
N LYS A 259 -9.16 -1.09 -11.95
CA LYS A 259 -8.42 -2.12 -12.68
C LYS A 259 -7.55 -2.90 -11.71
N SER A 260 -7.75 -4.21 -11.65
CA SER A 260 -7.16 -5.06 -10.61
C SER A 260 -6.67 -6.40 -11.12
N MET A 261 -6.84 -6.71 -12.41
CA MET A 261 -6.34 -7.96 -12.98
C MET A 261 -4.83 -7.86 -13.25
N PRO A 262 -4.10 -8.99 -13.31
CA PRO A 262 -2.68 -8.98 -13.66
C PRO A 262 -2.41 -8.39 -15.04
N SER A 263 -3.33 -8.64 -15.99
CA SER A 263 -3.26 -8.15 -17.37
C SER A 263 -3.58 -6.66 -17.52
N ASP A 264 -4.11 -6.01 -16.48
CA ASP A 264 -4.43 -4.59 -16.55
C ASP A 264 -3.14 -3.75 -16.55
N ASN A 265 -3.12 -2.66 -17.30
CA ASN A 265 -2.08 -1.64 -17.20
C ASN A 265 -2.32 -0.75 -15.96
N SER A 266 -2.23 -1.35 -14.78
CA SER A 266 -2.50 -0.73 -13.50
C SER A 266 -1.56 -1.28 -12.44
N ALA A 267 -0.98 -0.38 -11.64
CA ALA A 267 -0.22 -0.77 -10.45
C ALA A 267 -1.12 -1.07 -9.24
N LEU A 268 -2.42 -0.82 -9.37
CA LEU A 268 -3.36 -0.88 -8.26
C LEU A 268 -4.03 -2.24 -8.12
N LEU A 269 -4.38 -2.59 -6.88
CA LEU A 269 -5.13 -3.79 -6.54
C LEU A 269 -6.35 -3.42 -5.71
N GLY A 270 -7.55 -3.78 -6.16
CA GLY A 270 -8.78 -3.43 -5.46
C GLY A 270 -8.87 -4.08 -4.08
N PHE A 271 -9.33 -3.32 -3.09
CA PHE A 271 -9.78 -3.83 -1.79
C PHE A 271 -11.03 -3.09 -1.34
N SER A 272 -11.65 -3.49 -0.23
CA SER A 272 -12.92 -2.90 0.19
C SER A 272 -12.98 -2.59 1.69
N PRO A 273 -12.74 -1.33 2.07
CA PRO A 273 -13.14 -0.79 3.36
C PRO A 273 -14.67 -0.72 3.50
N VAL A 274 -15.16 -0.76 4.73
CA VAL A 274 -16.59 -0.60 5.05
C VAL A 274 -16.83 0.81 5.60
N LEU A 275 -17.87 1.49 5.14
CA LEU A 275 -18.25 2.80 5.66
C LEU A 275 -19.00 2.68 7.00
N ASN A 276 -20.13 1.96 7.00
CA ASN A 276 -21.13 1.93 8.09
C ASN A 276 -21.29 0.53 8.72
N GLY A 277 -20.18 -0.11 9.11
CA GLY A 277 -20.23 -1.35 9.88
C GLY A 277 -20.72 -1.14 11.32
N GLY A 278 -20.85 -2.21 12.10
CA GLY A 278 -21.19 -2.10 13.53
C GLY A 278 -20.10 -1.33 14.28
N THR A 279 -20.44 -0.55 15.31
CA THR A 279 -19.50 0.33 16.05
C THR A 279 -19.11 -0.19 17.44
N ASP A 280 -19.84 -1.17 17.98
CA ASP A 280 -19.62 -1.73 19.30
C ASP A 280 -18.41 -2.69 19.30
N SER A 281 -17.29 -2.18 19.82
CA SER A 281 -16.03 -2.92 19.89
C SER A 281 -16.01 -4.06 20.91
N SER A 282 -16.99 -4.15 21.80
CA SER A 282 -17.13 -5.27 22.74
C SER A 282 -17.78 -6.51 22.11
N SER A 283 -18.54 -6.31 21.02
CA SER A 283 -19.28 -7.39 20.34
C SER A 283 -18.43 -8.27 19.43
N GLY A 284 -17.21 -7.83 19.09
CA GLY A 284 -16.41 -8.45 18.02
C GLY A 284 -17.04 -8.29 16.62
N GLY A 285 -18.09 -7.49 16.49
CA GLY A 285 -18.76 -7.16 15.23
C GLY A 285 -18.34 -5.81 14.65
N ASP A 286 -17.46 -5.08 15.32
CA ASP A 286 -17.07 -3.74 14.92
C ASP A 286 -16.28 -3.71 13.60
N GLN A 287 -16.61 -2.76 12.71
CA GLN A 287 -15.96 -2.63 11.40
C GLN A 287 -16.17 -1.25 10.77
N GLY A 288 -15.15 -0.78 10.04
CA GLY A 288 -15.30 0.33 9.10
C GLY A 288 -15.11 1.73 9.69
N PHE A 289 -15.35 2.75 8.86
CA PHE A 289 -15.05 4.14 9.18
C PHE A 289 -15.88 4.68 10.35
N SER A 290 -17.16 4.32 10.43
CA SER A 290 -18.01 4.65 11.59
C SER A 290 -17.42 4.14 12.91
N THR A 291 -16.84 2.93 12.91
CA THR A 291 -16.15 2.37 14.09
C THR A 291 -14.92 3.16 14.46
N SER A 292 -14.09 3.46 13.46
CA SER A 292 -12.86 4.21 13.65
C SER A 292 -13.15 5.56 14.29
N LEU A 293 -14.12 6.29 13.75
CA LEU A 293 -14.53 7.60 14.26
C LEU A 293 -15.21 7.49 15.63
N HIS A 294 -16.08 6.51 15.85
CA HIS A 294 -16.76 6.33 17.14
C HIS A 294 -15.77 6.06 18.28
N ASN A 295 -14.73 5.26 18.04
CA ASN A 295 -13.82 4.78 19.07
C ASN A 295 -12.52 5.58 19.17
N GLY A 296 -12.52 6.85 18.77
CA GLY A 296 -11.36 7.74 18.93
C GLY A 296 -10.18 7.44 17.99
N GLY A 297 -10.46 6.95 16.78
CA GLY A 297 -9.47 6.68 15.75
C GLY A 297 -8.81 5.31 15.85
N ILE A 298 -9.55 4.28 16.30
CA ILE A 298 -9.12 2.88 16.11
C ILE A 298 -9.06 2.60 14.61
N ASP A 299 -8.01 1.91 14.15
CA ASP A 299 -7.84 1.59 12.74
C ASP A 299 -9.03 0.75 12.20
N PRO A 300 -9.59 1.09 11.03
CA PRO A 300 -10.68 0.32 10.44
C PRO A 300 -10.20 -1.08 10.06
N ILE A 301 -10.99 -2.11 10.39
CA ILE A 301 -10.70 -3.50 10.00
C ILE A 301 -11.23 -3.75 8.57
N ASN A 302 -10.32 -3.76 7.62
CA ASN A 302 -10.63 -3.88 6.18
C ASN A 302 -10.56 -5.34 5.68
N VAL A 303 -11.09 -5.59 4.46
CA VAL A 303 -11.06 -6.91 3.80
C VAL A 303 -10.16 -6.86 2.57
N PHE A 304 -9.21 -7.79 2.51
CA PHE A 304 -8.17 -7.85 1.48
C PHE A 304 -8.32 -9.08 0.56
N PRO A 305 -8.09 -8.91 -0.76
CA PRO A 305 -8.32 -9.97 -1.74
C PRO A 305 -7.28 -11.08 -1.70
N ILE A 306 -5.99 -10.76 -1.57
CA ILE A 306 -4.86 -11.71 -1.69
C ILE A 306 -3.67 -11.24 -0.85
N PRO A 307 -2.81 -12.14 -0.35
CA PRO A 307 -1.53 -11.82 0.26
C PRO A 307 -0.40 -11.74 -0.79
N PRO A 308 0.80 -11.27 -0.42
CA PRO A 308 2.01 -11.46 -1.22
C PRO A 308 2.29 -12.95 -1.47
N ARG A 309 2.68 -13.29 -2.71
CA ARG A 309 3.17 -14.63 -3.07
C ARG A 309 4.66 -14.57 -3.40
N ASN A 310 5.50 -14.37 -2.40
CA ASN A 310 6.93 -14.09 -2.58
C ASN A 310 7.76 -15.25 -3.18
N ALA A 311 7.16 -16.43 -3.38
CA ALA A 311 7.78 -17.55 -4.11
C ALA A 311 7.30 -17.67 -5.57
N ASP A 312 6.32 -16.86 -5.98
CA ASP A 312 5.72 -16.87 -7.31
C ASP A 312 6.28 -15.69 -8.13
N ALA A 313 7.30 -15.98 -8.93
CA ALA A 313 7.96 -15.02 -9.83
C ALA A 313 7.11 -14.69 -11.08
N SER A 314 5.94 -15.32 -11.25
CA SER A 314 5.09 -15.10 -12.40
C SER A 314 4.53 -13.67 -12.43
N GLN A 315 4.35 -13.11 -13.63
CA GLN A 315 3.57 -11.89 -13.84
C GLN A 315 2.07 -12.08 -13.54
N ASN A 316 1.62 -13.33 -13.37
CA ASN A 316 0.27 -13.64 -12.85
C ASN A 316 0.16 -13.46 -11.33
N ASN A 317 1.29 -13.20 -10.65
CA ASN A 317 1.27 -12.69 -9.29
C ASN A 317 0.61 -11.32 -9.28
N ASN A 318 -0.60 -11.25 -8.73
CA ASN A 318 -1.44 -10.06 -8.81
C ASN A 318 -1.26 -9.11 -7.63
N TYR A 319 -0.31 -9.37 -6.73
CA TYR A 319 -0.14 -8.58 -5.53
C TYR A 319 0.35 -7.16 -5.85
N SER A 320 -0.16 -6.19 -5.09
CA SER A 320 0.33 -4.81 -5.02
C SER A 320 0.08 -4.26 -3.62
N PRO A 321 1.01 -3.48 -3.04
CA PRO A 321 0.76 -2.72 -1.82
C PRO A 321 -0.08 -1.46 -2.10
N LEU A 322 -0.27 -1.07 -3.37
CA LEU A 322 -1.10 0.06 -3.77
C LEU A 322 -2.56 -0.38 -3.88
N TRP A 323 -3.30 -0.23 -2.79
CA TRP A 323 -4.69 -0.64 -2.73
C TRP A 323 -5.61 0.42 -3.32
N ASP A 324 -6.43 0.02 -4.29
CA ASP A 324 -7.52 0.81 -4.87
C ASP A 324 -8.78 0.64 -4.03
N ALA A 325 -9.12 1.67 -3.27
CA ALA A 325 -10.25 1.64 -2.35
C ALA A 325 -11.57 1.55 -3.11
N HIS A 326 -12.33 0.50 -2.85
CA HIS A 326 -13.74 0.37 -3.24
C HIS A 326 -14.59 0.34 -1.98
N VAL A 327 -14.87 1.50 -1.39
CA VAL A 327 -15.56 1.56 -0.10
C VAL A 327 -17.00 1.05 -0.27
N ASN A 328 -17.39 0.08 0.56
CA ASN A 328 -18.74 -0.47 0.56
C ASN A 328 -19.56 0.08 1.73
N MET A 329 -20.87 -0.02 1.63
CA MET A 329 -21.79 0.29 2.73
C MET A 329 -22.95 -0.69 2.78
N TRP A 330 -23.38 -1.04 3.99
CA TRP A 330 -24.65 -1.71 4.24
C TRP A 330 -25.82 -0.83 3.81
N THR A 331 -26.80 -1.41 3.12
CA THR A 331 -27.97 -0.67 2.65
C THR A 331 -28.86 -0.24 3.81
N PRO A 332 -29.65 0.85 3.67
CA PRO A 332 -30.60 1.26 4.71
C PRO A 332 -31.58 0.15 5.11
N ALA A 333 -32.02 -0.68 4.14
CA ALA A 333 -32.88 -1.82 4.41
C ALA A 333 -32.17 -2.89 5.25
N ALA A 334 -30.92 -3.24 4.93
CA ALA A 334 -30.15 -4.19 5.71
C ALA A 334 -29.87 -3.70 7.14
N VAL A 335 -29.63 -2.39 7.30
CA VAL A 335 -29.46 -1.77 8.63
C VAL A 335 -30.76 -1.83 9.43
N LYS A 336 -31.90 -1.43 8.84
CA LYS A 336 -33.22 -1.51 9.47
C LYS A 336 -33.57 -2.93 9.91
N ASP A 337 -33.25 -3.92 9.08
CA ASP A 337 -33.49 -5.34 9.33
C ASP A 337 -32.46 -5.98 10.27
N ARG A 338 -31.51 -5.21 10.83
CA ARG A 338 -30.44 -5.69 11.73
C ARG A 338 -29.57 -6.80 11.11
N LYS A 339 -29.27 -6.69 9.81
CA LYS A 339 -28.43 -7.64 9.06
C LYS A 339 -26.94 -7.28 9.07
N VAL A 340 -26.57 -6.12 9.61
CA VAL A 340 -25.19 -5.63 9.68
C VAL A 340 -24.35 -6.59 10.51
N LYS A 341 -23.24 -7.03 9.93
CA LYS A 341 -22.23 -7.87 10.59
C LYS A 341 -20.84 -7.55 10.06
N ARG A 342 -19.81 -8.02 10.76
CA ARG A 342 -18.44 -7.96 10.26
C ARG A 342 -18.29 -8.82 9.00
N ILE A 343 -17.83 -8.21 7.92
CA ILE A 343 -17.48 -8.86 6.66
C ILE A 343 -16.04 -9.38 6.77
N ARG A 344 -15.83 -10.67 6.51
CA ARG A 344 -14.57 -11.38 6.80
C ARG A 344 -13.82 -11.87 5.57
N SER A 345 -14.40 -11.74 4.38
CA SER A 345 -13.75 -12.13 3.13
C SER A 345 -14.35 -11.41 1.93
N LEU A 346 -13.60 -11.37 0.84
CA LEU A 346 -14.08 -10.82 -0.41
C LEU A 346 -15.23 -11.65 -1.01
N ASP A 347 -15.22 -12.96 -0.82
CA ASP A 347 -16.30 -13.84 -1.29
C ASP A 347 -17.60 -13.58 -0.51
N GLU A 348 -17.52 -13.39 0.80
CA GLU A 348 -18.65 -12.96 1.60
C GLU A 348 -19.17 -11.60 1.12
N LEU A 349 -18.28 -10.62 0.91
CA LEU A 349 -18.66 -9.30 0.39
C LEU A 349 -19.41 -9.41 -0.95
N LYS A 350 -18.89 -10.20 -1.90
CA LYS A 350 -19.55 -10.45 -3.19
C LYS A 350 -20.93 -11.07 -3.02
N GLY A 351 -21.08 -12.00 -2.08
CA GLY A 351 -22.38 -12.58 -1.73
C GLY A 351 -23.36 -11.54 -1.19
N LEU A 352 -22.90 -10.66 -0.29
CA LEU A 352 -23.72 -9.58 0.28
C LEU A 352 -24.15 -8.54 -0.78
N ILE A 353 -23.27 -8.23 -1.74
CA ILE A 353 -23.58 -7.35 -2.88
C ILE A 353 -24.64 -8.01 -3.76
N LYS A 354 -24.46 -9.28 -4.14
CA LYS A 354 -25.43 -10.02 -4.95
C LYS A 354 -26.81 -10.10 -4.29
N ALA A 355 -26.85 -10.19 -2.96
CA ALA A 355 -28.08 -10.20 -2.17
C ALA A 355 -28.71 -8.81 -1.97
N GLY A 356 -28.10 -7.73 -2.46
CA GLY A 356 -28.59 -6.35 -2.29
C GLY A 356 -28.46 -5.81 -0.86
N LEU A 357 -27.64 -6.46 -0.01
CA LEU A 357 -27.42 -6.05 1.38
C LEU A 357 -26.30 -5.03 1.53
N VAL A 358 -25.35 -5.04 0.60
CA VAL A 358 -24.20 -4.12 0.55
C VAL A 358 -24.12 -3.50 -0.84
N THR A 359 -23.71 -2.23 -0.92
CA THR A 359 -23.56 -1.48 -2.16
C THR A 359 -22.29 -0.62 -2.13
N SER A 360 -21.96 0.05 -3.23
CA SER A 360 -20.91 1.08 -3.23
C SER A 360 -21.31 2.19 -2.28
N ALA A 361 -20.37 2.63 -1.45
CA ALA A 361 -20.59 3.75 -0.57
C ALA A 361 -20.92 5.02 -1.35
N MET A 362 -21.69 5.90 -0.73
CA MET A 362 -22.08 7.21 -1.30
C MET A 362 -20.89 8.10 -1.65
N ILE A 363 -19.73 7.87 -1.04
CA ILE A 363 -18.48 8.60 -1.33
C ILE A 363 -17.78 8.12 -2.61
N ASN A 364 -18.18 6.97 -3.16
CA ASN A 364 -17.56 6.47 -4.39
C ASN A 364 -18.20 7.18 -5.58
N PRO A 365 -17.42 7.94 -6.37
CA PRO A 365 -17.94 8.68 -7.50
C PRO A 365 -18.55 7.75 -8.57
N PRO A 366 -19.37 8.29 -9.49
CA PRO A 366 -19.81 7.56 -10.66
C PRO A 366 -18.61 7.05 -11.48
N ALA A 367 -18.53 5.74 -11.67
CA ALA A 367 -17.50 5.04 -12.43
C ALA A 367 -17.99 3.62 -12.74
N PRO A 368 -17.43 2.94 -13.75
CA PRO A 368 -17.63 1.51 -13.93
C PRO A 368 -17.25 0.73 -12.66
N GLY A 369 -18.04 -0.27 -12.31
CA GLY A 369 -17.74 -1.18 -11.20
C GLY A 369 -16.55 -2.08 -11.52
N ASN A 370 -15.76 -2.43 -10.51
CA ASN A 370 -14.64 -3.36 -10.64
C ASN A 370 -15.10 -4.80 -10.39
N PRO A 371 -15.14 -5.68 -11.41
CA PRO A 371 -15.60 -7.06 -11.25
C PRO A 371 -14.78 -7.87 -10.24
N TYR A 372 -13.49 -7.55 -10.08
CA TYR A 372 -12.61 -8.19 -9.12
C TYR A 372 -13.14 -8.03 -7.68
N ILE A 373 -13.76 -6.87 -7.39
CA ILE A 373 -14.32 -6.49 -6.09
C ILE A 373 -15.86 -6.47 -6.11
N GLY A 374 -16.46 -7.40 -6.87
CA GLY A 374 -17.92 -7.60 -6.84
C GLY A 374 -18.73 -6.48 -7.51
N GLY A 375 -18.10 -5.67 -8.37
CA GLY A 375 -18.75 -4.58 -9.09
C GLY A 375 -18.87 -3.28 -8.30
N LEU A 376 -18.20 -3.16 -7.14
CA LEU A 376 -18.12 -1.89 -6.43
C LEU A 376 -17.36 -0.84 -7.26
N ARG A 377 -17.75 0.43 -7.14
CA ARG A 377 -17.08 1.55 -7.81
C ARG A 377 -15.81 1.97 -7.07
N PRO A 378 -14.72 2.35 -7.77
CA PRO A 378 -13.52 2.85 -7.11
C PRO A 378 -13.80 4.20 -6.46
N THR A 379 -13.19 4.43 -5.31
CA THR A 379 -13.28 5.67 -4.52
C THR A 379 -12.35 6.75 -5.06
N GLN A 380 -11.46 6.38 -6.00
CA GLN A 380 -10.38 7.25 -6.51
C GLN A 380 -9.38 7.67 -5.42
N ALA A 381 -9.15 6.77 -4.46
CA ALA A 381 -8.13 6.92 -3.44
C ALA A 381 -7.25 5.66 -3.42
N ILE A 382 -5.94 5.89 -3.38
CA ILE A 382 -4.92 4.86 -3.21
C ILE A 382 -4.47 4.87 -1.76
N ILE A 383 -4.48 3.70 -1.14
CA ILE A 383 -3.87 3.45 0.16
C ILE A 383 -2.67 2.56 -0.11
N ASN A 384 -1.45 3.08 0.07
CA ASN A 384 -0.27 2.24 0.10
C ASN A 384 -0.20 1.55 1.46
N CYS A 385 -0.47 0.25 1.52
CA CYS A 385 -0.32 -0.51 2.75
C CYS A 385 0.30 -1.89 2.52
N PRO A 386 1.65 -2.00 2.53
CA PRO A 386 2.34 -3.28 2.45
C PRO A 386 1.90 -4.27 3.52
N VAL A 387 1.81 -5.53 3.11
CA VAL A 387 1.40 -6.65 3.97
C VAL A 387 2.60 -7.20 4.69
N ILE A 388 2.48 -7.36 6.02
CA ILE A 388 3.58 -7.79 6.88
C ILE A 388 3.46 -9.25 7.24
N ALA A 389 2.29 -9.68 7.73
CA ALA A 389 2.08 -11.04 8.23
C ALA A 389 0.59 -11.39 8.31
N GLN A 390 0.27 -12.68 8.40
CA GLN A 390 -1.07 -13.14 8.78
C GLN A 390 -0.98 -14.38 9.67
N PRO A 391 -0.74 -14.21 10.99
CA PRO A 391 -0.49 -15.34 11.87
C PRO A 391 -1.74 -16.20 12.06
N ASP A 392 -1.53 -17.51 12.25
CA ASP A 392 -2.58 -18.49 12.52
C ASP A 392 -3.00 -18.41 14.01
N LEU A 393 -3.79 -17.39 14.32
CA LEU A 393 -4.34 -17.13 15.65
C LEU A 393 -5.86 -17.18 15.61
N SER A 394 -6.48 -17.56 16.72
CA SER A 394 -7.94 -17.51 16.85
C SER A 394 -8.44 -16.07 16.72
N PRO A 395 -9.47 -15.81 15.88
CA PRO A 395 -10.03 -14.47 15.72
C PRO A 395 -10.59 -13.95 17.05
N ARG A 396 -10.61 -12.62 17.21
CA ARG A 396 -11.08 -11.92 18.41
C ARG A 396 -12.22 -10.96 18.12
#